data_AF-A0A2D7HYX4-F1
#
_entry.id   AF-A0A2D7HYX4-F1
#
_cell.length_a   1.000
_cell.length_b   1.000
_cell.length_c   1.000
_cell.angle_alpha   90.00
_cell.angle_beta   90.00
_cell.angle_gamma   90.00
#
_symmetry.space_group_name_H-M   'P 1'
#
loop_
_entity.id
_entity.type
_entity.pdbx_description
1 polymer ?
#
loop_
_entity_poly.entity_id
_entity_poly.type
_entity_poly.pdbx_seq_one_letter_code
_entity_poly.pdbx_strand_id
1 'polypeptide(L)'
;MSKIESNDSDQKPVEPGPPPTPFDHPLFLPVLLLGFSIWFGYDGWINQDPEMLEHQDFNRYGFAVLAVLTAWFGYKGVSEWKASKEEPSQNSAQDQ
;
A
#
# COMPACT_ATOMS: atom_id res chain seq x y z
N MET A 1 13.67 -13.15 -54.43
CA MET A 1 13.06 -13.39 -53.09
C MET A 1 13.69 -12.38 -52.15
N SER A 2 13.12 -11.18 -52.07
CA SER A 2 13.65 -10.10 -51.21
C SER A 2 13.04 -10.25 -49.82
N LYS A 3 13.90 -10.44 -48.82
CA LYS A 3 13.55 -10.46 -47.41
C LYS A 3 13.31 -9.01 -46.99
N ILE A 4 12.06 -8.68 -46.69
CA ILE A 4 11.69 -7.38 -46.12
C ILE A 4 12.08 -7.47 -44.64
N GLU A 5 13.20 -6.86 -44.27
CA GLU A 5 13.50 -6.55 -42.87
C GLU A 5 12.57 -5.40 -42.45
N SER A 6 11.62 -5.71 -41.58
CA SER A 6 10.85 -4.73 -40.82
C SER A 6 11.81 -3.99 -39.89
N ASN A 7 12.28 -2.82 -40.32
CA ASN A 7 13.17 -1.98 -39.52
C ASN A 7 12.39 -1.38 -38.34
N ASP A 8 12.82 -1.76 -37.15
CA ASP A 8 12.36 -1.45 -35.80
C ASP A 8 12.59 0.03 -35.47
N SER A 9 11.78 0.93 -36.03
CA SER A 9 11.91 2.39 -35.83
C SER A 9 10.77 3.04 -35.05
N ASP A 10 9.91 2.26 -34.40
CA ASP A 10 8.74 2.77 -33.66
C ASP A 10 8.80 2.51 -32.14
N GLN A 11 10.01 2.32 -31.57
CA GLN A 11 10.19 2.40 -30.13
C GLN A 11 10.29 3.87 -29.70
N LYS A 12 9.14 4.46 -29.35
CA LYS A 12 9.13 5.72 -28.59
C LYS A 12 10.04 5.56 -27.36
N PRO A 13 10.90 6.53 -27.04
CA PRO A 13 11.73 6.47 -25.85
C PRO A 13 10.82 6.25 -24.63
N VAL A 14 11.12 5.21 -23.86
CA VAL A 14 10.46 4.92 -22.59
C VAL A 14 10.80 6.08 -21.67
N GLU A 15 9.90 7.05 -21.54
CA GLU A 15 10.11 8.12 -20.57
C GLU A 15 10.20 7.49 -19.17
N PRO A 16 11.25 7.81 -18.39
CA PRO A 16 11.37 7.32 -17.04
C PRO A 16 10.15 7.79 -16.25
N GLY A 17 9.38 6.83 -15.74
CA GLY A 17 8.21 7.12 -14.93
C GLY A 17 8.57 7.93 -13.68
N PRO A 18 7.58 8.54 -13.00
CA PRO A 18 7.80 9.23 -11.74
C PRO A 18 8.56 8.33 -10.74
N PRO A 19 9.44 8.91 -9.91
CA PRO A 19 10.16 8.14 -8.91
C PRO A 19 9.16 7.50 -7.92
N PRO A 20 9.46 6.30 -7.40
CA PRO A 20 8.60 5.64 -6.43
C PRO A 20 8.51 6.48 -5.15
N THR A 21 7.29 6.60 -4.64
CA THR A 21 6.93 7.31 -3.42
C THR A 21 6.52 6.32 -2.33
N PRO A 22 6.50 6.75 -1.05
CA PRO A 22 6.00 5.90 0.03
C PRO A 22 4.56 5.40 -0.18
N PHE A 23 3.75 6.13 -0.95
CA PHE A 23 2.37 5.77 -1.27
C PHE A 23 2.25 4.58 -2.23
N ASP A 24 3.33 4.26 -2.96
CA ASP A 24 3.38 3.13 -3.89
C ASP A 24 3.66 1.79 -3.17
N HIS A 25 3.99 1.82 -1.88
CA HIS A 25 4.22 0.61 -1.11
C HIS A 25 2.89 -0.05 -0.69
N PRO A 26 2.65 -1.35 -0.97
CA PRO A 26 1.36 -2.00 -0.71
C PRO A 26 0.97 -2.05 0.77
N LEU A 27 1.95 -1.92 1.69
CA LEU A 27 1.70 -1.84 3.13
C LEU A 27 1.56 -0.42 3.70
N PHE A 28 1.69 0.64 2.89
CA PHE A 28 1.57 2.01 3.37
C PHE A 28 0.22 2.26 4.05
N LEU A 29 -0.87 2.03 3.32
CA LEU A 29 -2.23 2.25 3.83
C LEU A 29 -2.55 1.35 5.04
N PRO A 30 -2.28 0.02 5.02
CA PRO A 30 -2.48 -0.83 6.19
C PRO A 30 -1.76 -0.36 7.45
N VAL A 31 -0.50 0.07 7.33
CA VAL A 31 0.28 0.56 8.48
C VAL A 31 -0.30 1.86 9.02
N LEU A 32 -0.72 2.77 8.13
CA LEU A 32 -1.37 4.01 8.54
C LEU A 32 -2.69 3.75 9.28
N LEU A 33 -3.53 2.85 8.76
CA LEU A 33 -4.80 2.45 9.38
C LEU A 33 -4.57 1.77 10.74
N LEU A 34 -3.53 0.95 10.86
CA LEU A 34 -3.16 0.33 12.13
C LEU A 34 -2.79 1.39 13.17
N GLY A 35 -1.99 2.40 12.79
CA GLY A 35 -1.64 3.51 13.68
C GLY A 35 -2.88 4.25 14.19
N PHE A 36 -3.82 4.60 13.30
CA PHE A 36 -5.08 5.23 13.70
C PHE A 36 -5.96 4.30 14.54
N SER A 37 -6.00 3.00 14.24
CA SER A 37 -6.74 2.03 15.06
C SER A 37 -6.20 1.99 16.49
N ILE A 38 -4.88 1.93 16.67
CA ILE A 38 -4.28 1.93 18.00
C ILE A 38 -4.59 3.25 18.73
N TRP A 39 -4.52 4.39 18.04
CA TRP A 39 -4.87 5.69 18.60
C TRP A 39 -6.33 5.72 19.10
N PHE A 40 -7.29 5.40 18.22
CA PHE A 40 -8.71 5.40 18.57
C PHE A 40 -9.03 4.38 19.67
N GLY A 41 -8.35 3.24 19.68
CA GLY A 41 -8.45 2.24 20.74
C GLY A 41 -7.92 2.73 22.09
N TYR A 42 -6.84 3.52 22.08
CA TYR A 42 -6.33 4.15 23.29
C TYR A 42 -7.33 5.18 23.84
N ASP A 43 -7.82 6.09 22.99
CA ASP A 43 -8.77 7.14 23.42
C ASP A 43 -10.17 6.60 23.76
N GLY A 44 -10.57 5.43 23.22
CA GLY A 44 -11.88 4.82 23.50
C GLY A 44 -11.96 4.01 24.81
N TRP A 45 -10.81 3.59 25.36
CA TRP A 45 -10.77 2.67 26.52
C TRP A 45 -9.76 3.01 27.60
N ILE A 46 -8.60 3.59 27.26
CA ILE A 46 -7.51 3.83 28.21
C ILE A 46 -7.48 5.29 28.65
N ASN A 47 -7.71 6.22 27.73
CA ASN A 47 -7.73 7.65 28.05
C ASN A 47 -8.91 7.99 28.98
N GLN A 48 -8.63 8.63 30.11
CA GLN A 48 -9.63 9.02 31.12
C GLN A 48 -9.81 10.53 31.23
N ASP A 49 -9.27 11.30 30.28
CA ASP A 49 -9.46 12.75 30.26
C ASP A 49 -10.95 13.10 30.10
N PRO A 50 -11.50 14.04 30.91
CA PRO A 50 -12.94 14.35 30.91
C PRO A 50 -13.51 14.75 29.55
N GLU A 51 -12.73 15.46 28.74
CA GLU A 51 -13.09 15.86 27.37
C GLU A 51 -13.18 14.65 26.42
N MET A 52 -12.30 13.66 26.61
CA MET A 52 -12.30 12.45 25.79
C MET A 52 -13.41 11.47 26.18
N LEU A 53 -13.90 11.53 27.43
CA LEU A 53 -15.06 10.76 27.86
C LEU A 53 -16.35 11.21 27.17
N GLU A 54 -16.48 12.50 26.84
CA GLU A 54 -17.62 13.01 26.06
C GLU A 54 -17.62 12.46 24.62
N HIS A 55 -16.43 12.20 24.07
CA HIS A 55 -16.25 11.64 22.73
C HIS A 55 -15.95 10.14 22.74
N GLN A 56 -16.15 9.46 23.87
CA GLN A 56 -15.75 8.06 24.03
C GLN A 56 -16.44 7.14 23.02
N ASP A 57 -17.73 7.34 22.76
CA ASP A 57 -18.47 6.54 21.80
C ASP A 57 -17.97 6.77 20.36
N PHE A 58 -17.62 8.01 20.00
CA PHE A 58 -16.99 8.31 18.72
C PHE A 58 -15.66 7.57 18.56
N ASN A 59 -14.83 7.55 19.61
CA ASN A 59 -13.56 6.82 19.58
C ASN A 59 -13.76 5.30 19.47
N ARG A 60 -14.78 4.74 20.12
CA ARG A 60 -15.10 3.30 20.03
C ARG A 60 -15.64 2.90 18.66
N TYR A 61 -16.53 3.68 18.06
CA TYR A 61 -17.03 3.41 16.72
C TYR A 61 -15.93 3.64 15.67
N GLY A 62 -15.13 4.70 15.83
CA GLY A 62 -13.96 4.96 14.98
C GLY A 62 -12.96 3.81 15.04
N PHE A 63 -12.67 3.30 16.24
CA PHE A 63 -11.85 2.10 16.42
C PHE A 63 -12.42 0.89 15.68
N ALA A 64 -13.71 0.60 15.83
CA ALA A 64 -14.34 -0.55 15.18
C ALA A 64 -14.22 -0.49 13.65
N VAL A 65 -14.50 0.69 13.06
CA VAL A 65 -14.37 0.91 11.61
C VAL A 65 -12.92 0.77 11.16
N LEU A 66 -11.98 1.44 11.85
CA LEU A 66 -10.56 1.40 11.51
C LEU A 66 -9.97 0.00 11.67
N ALA A 67 -10.38 -0.77 12.67
CA ALA A 67 -9.94 -2.14 12.88
C ALA A 67 -10.38 -3.05 11.72
N VAL A 68 -11.63 -2.93 11.26
CA VAL A 68 -12.14 -3.69 10.11
C VAL A 68 -11.39 -3.30 8.83
N LEU A 69 -11.19 -2.00 8.59
CA LEU A 69 -10.44 -1.53 7.41
C LEU A 69 -8.98 -1.99 7.46
N THR A 70 -8.34 -1.91 8.63
CA THR A 70 -6.96 -2.39 8.85
C THR A 70 -6.84 -3.87 8.55
N ALA A 71 -7.78 -4.70 9.02
CA ALA A 71 -7.78 -6.13 8.74
C ALA A 71 -7.96 -6.41 7.24
N TRP A 72 -8.91 -5.73 6.59
CA TRP A 72 -9.21 -5.91 5.17
C TRP A 72 -8.04 -5.50 4.27
N PHE A 73 -7.58 -4.25 4.42
CA PHE A 73 -6.47 -3.73 3.61
C PHE A 73 -5.14 -4.37 4.01
N GLY A 74 -4.96 -4.75 5.27
CA GLY A 74 -3.79 -5.50 5.72
C GLY A 74 -3.69 -6.86 5.05
N TYR A 75 -4.79 -7.61 4.97
CA TYR A 75 -4.83 -8.87 4.23
C TYR A 75 -4.47 -8.68 2.75
N LYS A 76 -5.10 -7.70 2.08
CA LYS A 76 -4.83 -7.40 0.68
C LYS A 76 -3.37 -6.96 0.45
N GLY A 77 -2.88 -6.00 1.22
CA GLY A 77 -1.53 -5.46 1.09
C GLY A 77 -0.44 -6.50 1.37
N VAL A 78 -0.65 -7.42 2.33
CA VAL A 78 0.26 -8.55 2.57
C VAL A 78 0.23 -9.53 1.39
N SER A 79 -0.94 -9.81 0.81
CA SER A 79 -1.06 -10.66 -0.38
C SER A 79 -0.30 -10.07 -1.56
N GLU A 80 -0.46 -8.77 -1.83
CA GLU A 80 0.23 -8.05 -2.90
C GLU A 80 1.75 -8.00 -2.65
N TRP A 81 2.17 -7.69 -1.43
CA TRP A 81 3.59 -7.68 -1.06
C TRP A 81 4.28 -9.03 -1.23
N LYS A 82 3.55 -10.14 -0.96
CA LYS A 82 4.05 -11.49 -1.22
C LYS A 82 4.17 -11.77 -2.71
N ALA A 83 3.15 -11.42 -3.50
CA ALA A 83 3.20 -11.59 -4.95
C ALA A 83 4.36 -10.81 -5.59
N SER A 84 4.63 -9.58 -5.14
CA SER A 84 5.77 -8.79 -5.62
C SER A 84 7.14 -9.38 -5.27
N LYS A 85 7.23 -10.28 -4.29
CA LYS A 85 8.47 -10.99 -3.92
C LYS A 85 8.66 -12.29 -4.70
N GLU A 86 7.58 -12.84 -5.24
CA GLU A 86 7.56 -14.11 -5.97
C GLU A 86 7.79 -13.92 -7.49
N GLU A 87 7.96 -12.68 -7.95
CA GLU A 87 8.43 -12.33 -9.29
C GLU A 87 9.97 -12.16 -9.29
N PRO A 88 10.77 -13.23 -9.51
CA PRO A 88 12.20 -13.09 -9.68
C PRO A 88 12.48 -12.44 -11.04
N SER A 89 12.97 -11.20 -10.99
CA SER A 89 14.02 -10.65 -11.85
C SER A 89 14.20 -11.32 -13.24
N GLN A 90 13.25 -11.13 -14.15
CA GLN A 90 13.45 -11.51 -15.57
C GLN A 90 14.26 -10.47 -16.38
N ASN A 91 14.93 -9.50 -15.73
CA ASN A 91 15.70 -8.44 -16.41
C ASN A 91 17.23 -8.51 -16.18
N SER A 92 17.78 -9.59 -15.62
CA SER A 92 19.25 -9.76 -15.52
C SER A 92 19.92 -10.39 -16.76
N ALA A 93 19.24 -10.44 -17.92
CA ALA A 93 19.72 -11.15 -19.11
C ALA A 93 19.93 -10.28 -20.37
N GLN A 94 20.00 -8.95 -20.26
CA GLN A 94 20.27 -8.09 -21.43
C GLN A 94 21.52 -7.19 -21.35
N ASP A 95 22.28 -7.22 -20.26
CA ASP A 95 23.61 -6.59 -20.19
C ASP A 95 24.71 -7.66 -20.15
N GLN A 96 24.98 -8.29 -21.28
CA GLN A 96 26.25 -8.98 -21.59
C GLN A 96 26.75 -8.59 -22.97
#